data_AF-A0A9P6D4W7-F1
#
_entry.id   AF-A0A9P6D4W7-F1
#
_cell.length_a   1.000
_cell.length_b   1.000
_cell.length_c   1.000
_cell.angle_alpha   90.00
_cell.angle_beta   90.00
_cell.angle_gamma   90.00
#
_symmetry.space_group_name_H-M   'P 1'
#
loop_
_entity.id
_entity.type
_entity.pdbx_description
1 polymer ?
#
loop_
_entity_poly.entity_id
_entity_poly.type
_entity_poly.pdbx_seq_one_letter_code
_entity_poly.pdbx_strand_id
1 'polypeptide(L)'
;LLRPTPPMKYNGEPDLFAYTRFVTESELYLKEGQVAKEHQVRKLSSFLGGEAYRFYLQQVASNLNRWSLKRFYRALMDECFPSDMVDQMRVEIDNFKQGSRSVKEFALALQQKLDVVSTIGKQERVSKLWKGFHPHIQASLIKDRLNANTSTWKQVVEQAQIIEVVNATLQAYRSKQGRSNEPGDQGNRQCSQNGKRATGFRNDQRDGKERTKGQPRGPP
;
A
#
# COMPACT_ATOMS: atom_id res chain seq x y z
N LEU A 1 -19.96 17.61 34.76
CA LEU A 1 -20.30 16.54 33.80
C LEU A 1 -19.52 16.79 32.52
N LEU A 2 -18.60 15.89 32.16
CA LEU A 2 -17.90 15.95 30.87
C LEU A 2 -18.92 15.65 29.76
N ARG A 3 -18.92 16.42 28.67
CA ARG A 3 -19.77 16.10 27.52
C ARG A 3 -19.14 14.91 26.78
N PRO A 4 -19.91 13.87 26.43
CA PRO A 4 -19.39 12.73 25.70
C PRO A 4 -18.90 13.16 24.31
N THR A 5 -17.78 12.60 23.87
CA THR A 5 -17.20 12.93 22.57
C THR A 5 -18.06 12.28 21.47
N PRO A 6 -18.67 13.07 20.54
CA PRO A 6 -19.52 12.51 19.50
C PRO A 6 -18.71 11.67 18.51
N PRO A 7 -19.28 10.59 17.95
CA PRO A 7 -18.63 9.80 16.93
C PRO A 7 -18.49 10.59 15.63
N MET A 8 -17.46 10.26 14.86
CA MET A 8 -17.31 10.76 13.50
C MET A 8 -18.45 10.18 12.62
N LYS A 9 -18.91 10.98 11.65
CA LYS A 9 -19.97 10.54 10.74
C LYS A 9 -19.52 9.35 9.89
N TYR A 10 -20.46 8.41 9.66
CA TYR A 10 -20.29 7.28 8.75
C TYR A 10 -21.30 7.39 7.61
N ASN A 11 -20.83 7.37 6.35
CA ASN A 11 -21.69 7.59 5.18
C ASN A 11 -22.17 6.29 4.52
N GLY A 12 -21.76 5.14 5.04
CA GLY A 12 -22.07 3.82 4.46
C GLY A 12 -21.05 3.36 3.43
N GLU A 13 -19.85 3.92 3.42
CA GLU A 13 -18.74 3.41 2.63
C GLU A 13 -18.40 1.95 3.06
N PRO A 14 -18.10 1.03 2.11
CA PRO A 14 -17.68 -0.33 2.41
C PRO A 14 -16.22 -0.38 2.89
N ASP A 15 -15.92 0.38 3.94
CA ASP A 15 -14.63 0.48 4.60
C ASP A 15 -14.77 -0.03 6.05
N LEU A 16 -14.15 -1.18 6.32
CA LEU A 16 -14.27 -1.84 7.61
C LEU A 16 -13.53 -1.08 8.73
N PHE A 17 -12.52 -0.24 8.42
CA PHE A 17 -11.94 0.67 9.41
C PHE A 17 -12.91 1.78 9.77
N ALA A 18 -13.52 2.42 8.77
CA ALA A 18 -14.48 3.50 9.01
C ALA A 18 -15.68 3.00 9.83
N TYR A 19 -16.20 1.80 9.49
CA TYR A 19 -17.27 1.15 10.24
C TYR A 19 -16.85 0.75 11.66
N THR A 20 -15.68 0.12 11.84
CA THR A 20 -15.19 -0.28 13.18
C THR A 20 -14.97 0.93 14.07
N ARG A 21 -14.40 2.02 13.53
CA ARG A 21 -14.27 3.30 14.23
C ARG A 21 -15.64 3.82 14.65
N PHE A 22 -16.59 3.87 13.72
CA PHE A 22 -17.95 4.34 14.01
C PHE A 22 -18.63 3.54 15.13
N VAL A 23 -18.55 2.20 15.09
CA VAL A 23 -19.09 1.33 16.15
C VAL A 23 -18.43 1.64 17.49
N THR A 24 -17.10 1.68 17.53
CA THR A 24 -16.33 1.90 18.77
C THR A 24 -16.64 3.27 19.39
N GLU A 25 -16.58 4.33 18.59
CA GLU A 25 -16.87 5.70 19.05
C GLU A 25 -18.34 5.85 19.46
N SER A 26 -19.26 5.20 18.74
CA SER A 26 -20.69 5.23 19.09
C SER A 26 -20.97 4.53 20.41
N GLU A 27 -20.39 3.36 20.66
CA GLU A 27 -20.54 2.65 21.93
C GLU A 27 -20.02 3.49 23.10
N LEU A 28 -18.85 4.12 22.93
CA LEU A 28 -18.29 5.02 23.93
C LEU A 28 -19.20 6.23 24.17
N TYR A 29 -19.63 6.91 23.10
CA TYR A 29 -20.51 8.07 23.16
C TYR A 29 -21.83 7.78 23.89
N LEU A 30 -22.47 6.65 23.57
CA LEU A 30 -23.73 6.24 24.19
C LEU A 30 -23.54 5.86 25.67
N LYS A 31 -22.42 5.20 26.00
CA LYS A 31 -22.09 4.79 27.36
C LYS A 31 -21.79 6.00 28.25
N GLU A 32 -20.92 6.90 27.80
CA GLU A 32 -20.57 8.13 28.52
C GLU A 32 -21.77 9.07 28.63
N GLY A 33 -22.60 9.14 27.58
CA GLY A 33 -23.84 9.92 27.57
C GLY A 33 -24.99 9.29 28.35
N GLN A 34 -24.81 8.11 28.94
CA GLN A 34 -25.83 7.36 29.69
C GLN A 34 -27.16 7.24 28.93
N VAL A 35 -27.08 7.00 27.62
CA VAL A 35 -28.27 6.97 26.75
C VAL A 35 -29.04 5.67 26.98
N ALA A 36 -30.31 5.80 27.37
CA ALA A 36 -31.23 4.68 27.53
C ALA A 36 -31.33 3.85 26.24
N LYS A 37 -31.40 2.52 26.37
CA LYS A 37 -31.27 1.56 25.25
C LYS A 37 -32.25 1.84 24.11
N GLU A 38 -33.48 2.18 24.45
CA GLU A 38 -34.57 2.54 23.55
C GLU A 38 -34.32 3.82 22.72
N HIS A 39 -33.35 4.65 23.12
CA HIS A 39 -33.01 5.90 22.44
C HIS A 39 -31.67 5.83 21.69
N GLN A 40 -30.88 4.79 21.91
CA GLN A 40 -29.52 4.68 21.35
C GLN A 40 -29.49 4.77 19.82
N VAL A 41 -30.28 3.93 19.14
CA VAL A 41 -30.31 3.90 17.67
C VAL A 41 -30.79 5.23 17.08
N ARG A 42 -31.83 5.83 17.66
CA ARG A 42 -32.30 7.16 17.27
C ARG A 42 -31.21 8.20 17.46
N LYS A 43 -30.50 8.16 18.59
CA LYS A 43 -29.42 9.09 18.89
C LYS A 43 -28.26 8.98 17.90
N LEU A 44 -27.92 7.76 17.47
CA LEU A 44 -26.86 7.53 16.50
C LEU A 44 -27.21 7.98 15.08
N SER A 45 -28.49 8.06 14.73
CA SER A 45 -28.93 8.45 13.37
C SER A 45 -28.39 9.81 12.92
N SER A 46 -28.15 10.74 13.85
CA SER A 46 -27.55 12.06 13.56
C SER A 46 -26.10 11.99 13.07
N PHE A 47 -25.43 10.86 13.28
CA PHE A 47 -24.06 10.60 12.86
C PHE A 47 -23.97 9.67 11.65
N LEU A 48 -25.09 9.35 11.02
CA LEU A 48 -25.13 8.66 9.75
C LEU A 48 -25.24 9.69 8.62
N GLY A 49 -24.65 9.37 7.47
CA GLY A 49 -24.83 10.07 6.20
C GLY A 49 -24.99 9.07 5.06
N GLY A 50 -25.09 9.58 3.83
CA GLY A 50 -25.06 8.76 2.61
C GLY A 50 -26.01 7.56 2.62
N GLU A 51 -25.49 6.40 2.20
CA GLU A 51 -26.22 5.12 2.16
C GLU A 51 -26.60 4.64 3.56
N ALA A 52 -25.73 4.84 4.55
CA ALA A 52 -26.02 4.45 5.93
C ALA A 52 -27.26 5.18 6.50
N TYR A 53 -27.44 6.46 6.17
CA TYR A 53 -28.62 7.21 6.58
C TYR A 53 -29.86 6.83 5.76
N ARG A 54 -29.70 6.51 4.47
CA ARG A 54 -30.79 6.01 3.63
C ARG A 54 -31.36 4.70 4.17
N PHE A 55 -30.49 3.75 4.50
CA PHE A 55 -30.82 2.52 5.23
C PHE A 55 -31.64 2.80 6.49
N TYR A 56 -31.15 3.72 7.32
CA TYR A 56 -31.84 4.08 8.57
C TYR A 56 -33.26 4.58 8.30
N LEU A 57 -33.45 5.49 7.35
CA LEU A 57 -34.77 6.03 7.02
C LEU A 57 -35.73 4.96 6.48
N GLN A 58 -35.24 4.10 5.59
CA GLN A 58 -36.08 3.11 4.90
C GLN A 58 -36.45 1.92 5.78
N GLN A 59 -35.50 1.41 6.58
CA GLN A 59 -35.67 0.12 7.27
C GLN A 59 -35.78 0.25 8.80
N VAL A 60 -35.19 1.29 9.39
CA VAL A 60 -35.02 1.39 10.85
C VAL A 60 -36.02 2.36 11.48
N ALA A 61 -36.17 3.56 10.90
CA ALA A 61 -36.88 4.68 11.50
C ALA A 61 -38.35 4.37 11.83
N SER A 62 -39.01 3.54 11.01
CA SER A 62 -40.41 3.14 11.17
C SER A 62 -40.68 2.23 12.38
N ASN A 63 -39.65 1.52 12.88
CA ASN A 63 -39.82 0.48 13.90
C ASN A 63 -38.72 0.52 14.98
N LEU A 64 -38.29 1.71 15.41
CA LEU A 64 -37.16 1.91 16.33
C LEU A 64 -37.21 1.06 17.61
N ASN A 65 -38.40 0.79 18.14
CA ASN A 65 -38.60 -0.03 19.34
C ASN A 65 -38.18 -1.51 19.17
N ARG A 66 -38.07 -2.01 17.94
CA ARG A 66 -37.63 -3.39 17.62
C ARG A 66 -36.13 -3.52 17.36
N TRP A 67 -35.40 -2.40 17.41
CA TRP A 67 -33.98 -2.35 17.10
C TRP A 67 -33.14 -2.28 18.37
N SER A 68 -32.34 -3.32 18.61
CA SER A 68 -31.22 -3.25 19.53
C SER A 68 -29.99 -2.69 18.82
N LEU A 69 -29.06 -2.12 19.58
CA LEU A 69 -27.82 -1.59 19.04
C LEU A 69 -27.02 -2.64 18.26
N LYS A 70 -26.92 -3.86 18.80
CA LYS A 70 -26.27 -5.00 18.13
C LYS A 70 -26.94 -5.37 16.81
N ARG A 71 -28.28 -5.39 16.78
CA ARG A 71 -29.04 -5.67 15.54
C ARG A 71 -28.84 -4.57 14.52
N PHE A 72 -28.85 -3.31 14.97
CA PHE A 72 -28.63 -2.15 14.13
C PHE A 72 -27.25 -2.18 13.47
N TYR A 73 -26.17 -2.40 14.22
CA TYR A 73 -24.82 -2.51 13.67
C TYR A 73 -24.71 -3.64 12.64
N ARG A 74 -25.23 -4.83 12.96
CA ARG A 74 -25.23 -5.94 11.99
C ARG A 74 -25.94 -5.58 10.69
N ALA A 75 -27.17 -5.07 10.76
CA ALA A 75 -27.92 -4.72 9.57
C ALA A 75 -27.28 -3.56 8.79
N LEU A 76 -26.68 -2.59 9.49
CA LEU A 76 -25.92 -1.51 8.87
C LEU A 76 -24.71 -2.07 8.10
N MET A 77 -24.03 -3.08 8.66
CA MET A 77 -22.95 -3.77 7.96
C MET A 77 -23.49 -4.54 6.74
N ASP A 78 -24.55 -5.30 6.90
CA ASP A 78 -25.14 -6.11 5.83
C ASP A 78 -25.62 -5.25 4.64
N GLU A 79 -26.06 -4.01 4.91
CA GLU A 79 -26.51 -3.07 3.86
C GLU A 79 -25.35 -2.33 3.19
N CYS A 80 -24.38 -1.85 3.95
CA CYS A 80 -23.30 -1.02 3.41
C CYS A 80 -22.15 -1.83 2.78
N PHE A 81 -22.05 -3.12 3.09
CA PHE A 81 -20.93 -3.94 2.66
C PHE A 81 -21.35 -5.04 1.68
N PRO A 82 -20.63 -5.22 0.56
CA PRO A 82 -20.83 -6.37 -0.31
C PRO A 82 -20.67 -7.68 0.46
N SER A 83 -21.51 -8.68 0.14
CA SER A 83 -21.49 -9.99 0.81
C SER A 83 -20.16 -10.73 0.67
N ASP A 84 -19.37 -10.41 -0.35
CA ASP A 84 -18.07 -11.01 -0.64
C ASP A 84 -16.87 -10.18 -0.15
N MET A 85 -17.08 -9.04 0.53
CA MET A 85 -15.98 -8.15 0.92
C MET A 85 -14.95 -8.86 1.81
N VAL A 86 -15.38 -9.70 2.75
CA VAL A 86 -14.45 -10.45 3.63
C VAL A 86 -13.54 -11.37 2.80
N ASP A 87 -14.09 -12.01 1.77
CA ASP A 87 -13.32 -12.87 0.89
C ASP A 87 -12.42 -12.05 -0.03
N GLN A 88 -12.87 -10.90 -0.54
CA GLN A 88 -12.02 -9.96 -1.27
C GLN A 88 -10.83 -9.49 -0.42
N MET A 89 -11.06 -9.12 0.85
CA MET A 89 -9.99 -8.73 1.76
C MET A 89 -9.01 -9.88 2.05
N ARG A 90 -9.49 -11.13 2.15
CA ARG A 90 -8.61 -12.30 2.28
C ARG A 90 -7.71 -12.46 1.06
N VAL A 91 -8.27 -12.33 -0.14
CA VAL A 91 -7.52 -12.36 -1.39
C VAL A 91 -6.51 -11.22 -1.45
N GLU A 92 -6.88 -10.01 -1.03
CA GLU A 92 -5.93 -8.89 -0.94
C GLU A 92 -4.79 -9.17 0.02
N ILE A 93 -5.09 -9.68 1.21
CA ILE A 93 -4.11 -10.02 2.24
C ILE A 93 -3.14 -11.10 1.72
N ASP A 94 -3.64 -12.13 1.02
CA ASP A 94 -2.80 -13.20 0.47
C ASP A 94 -1.84 -12.70 -0.61
N ASN A 95 -2.29 -11.71 -1.38
CA ASN A 95 -1.50 -11.06 -2.42
C ASN A 95 -0.68 -9.87 -1.91
N PHE A 96 -0.79 -9.50 -0.63
CA PHE A 96 -0.11 -8.33 -0.09
C PHE A 96 1.39 -8.59 0.08
N LYS A 97 2.21 -7.89 -0.71
CA LYS A 97 3.68 -7.99 -0.71
C LYS A 97 4.33 -6.68 -0.26
N GLN A 98 5.56 -6.79 0.23
CA GLN A 98 6.39 -5.66 0.67
C GLN A 98 6.54 -4.60 -0.44
N GLY A 99 6.80 -5.03 -1.68
CA GLY A 99 6.88 -4.12 -2.82
C GLY A 99 8.05 -3.13 -2.67
N SER A 100 7.80 -1.84 -2.80
CA SER A 100 8.81 -0.79 -2.59
C SER A 100 8.86 -0.24 -1.15
N ARG A 101 8.02 -0.77 -0.25
CA ARG A 101 7.90 -0.29 1.14
C ARG A 101 9.03 -0.83 2.00
N SER A 102 9.41 -0.06 3.01
CA SER A 102 10.26 -0.58 4.08
C SER A 102 9.57 -1.74 4.81
N VAL A 103 10.35 -2.59 5.49
CA VAL A 103 9.81 -3.68 6.33
C VAL A 103 8.81 -3.14 7.35
N LYS A 104 9.11 -1.98 7.96
CA LYS A 104 8.25 -1.35 8.97
C LYS A 104 6.90 -0.92 8.39
N GLU A 105 6.91 -0.21 7.27
CA GLU A 105 5.69 0.26 6.61
C GLU A 105 4.84 -0.92 6.10
N PHE A 106 5.48 -1.93 5.51
CA PHE A 106 4.81 -3.14 5.07
C PHE A 106 4.15 -3.88 6.24
N ALA A 107 4.87 -4.10 7.34
CA ALA A 107 4.32 -4.79 8.51
C ALA A 107 3.14 -4.03 9.11
N LEU A 108 3.22 -2.69 9.22
CA LEU A 108 2.13 -1.87 9.73
C LEU A 108 0.89 -1.94 8.83
N ALA A 109 1.08 -1.80 7.52
CA ALA A 109 -0.02 -1.85 6.55
C ALA A 109 -0.68 -3.25 6.50
N LEU A 110 0.12 -4.32 6.59
CA LEU A 110 -0.40 -5.68 6.66
C LEU A 110 -1.15 -5.92 7.98
N GLN A 111 -0.61 -5.47 9.11
CA GLN A 111 -1.27 -5.59 10.41
C GLN A 111 -2.64 -4.91 10.40
N GLN A 112 -2.71 -3.70 9.85
CA GLN A 112 -3.96 -2.98 9.63
C GLN A 112 -4.98 -3.84 8.86
N LYS A 113 -4.61 -4.38 7.69
CA LYS A 113 -5.50 -5.26 6.92
C LYS A 113 -5.91 -6.53 7.69
N LEU A 114 -5.01 -7.11 8.49
CA LEU A 114 -5.30 -8.31 9.29
C LEU A 114 -6.20 -8.03 10.49
N ASP A 115 -6.10 -6.86 11.12
CA ASP A 115 -6.92 -6.49 12.28
C ASP A 115 -8.39 -6.29 11.91
N VAL A 116 -8.61 -5.82 10.68
CA VAL A 116 -9.90 -5.77 10.02
C VAL A 116 -10.52 -7.18 9.85
N VAL A 117 -9.72 -8.18 9.46
CA VAL A 117 -10.17 -9.57 9.33
C VAL A 117 -9.87 -10.36 10.61
N SER A 118 -10.74 -10.23 11.61
CA SER A 118 -10.56 -10.84 12.95
C SER A 118 -10.52 -12.38 13.00
N THR A 119 -10.79 -13.07 11.88
CA THR A 119 -10.81 -14.54 11.79
C THR A 119 -9.43 -15.18 11.56
N ILE A 120 -8.40 -14.40 11.23
CA ILE A 120 -7.06 -14.93 10.90
C ILE A 120 -6.27 -15.18 12.20
N GLY A 121 -5.89 -16.44 12.43
CA GLY A 121 -5.16 -16.86 13.63
C GLY A 121 -3.74 -16.27 13.72
N LYS A 122 -3.19 -16.16 14.95
CA LYS A 122 -1.87 -15.54 15.19
C LYS A 122 -0.75 -16.11 14.33
N GLN A 123 -0.67 -17.44 14.21
CA GLN A 123 0.36 -18.10 13.40
C GLN A 123 0.15 -17.87 11.91
N GLU A 124 -1.10 -17.84 11.46
CA GLU A 124 -1.42 -17.55 10.07
C GLU A 124 -1.03 -16.10 9.70
N ARG A 125 -1.22 -15.14 10.62
CA ARG A 125 -0.73 -13.76 10.46
C ARG A 125 0.78 -13.73 10.23
N VAL A 126 1.56 -14.47 11.04
CA VAL A 126 3.02 -14.56 10.87
C VAL A 126 3.39 -15.22 9.54
N SER A 127 2.68 -16.28 9.15
CA SER A 127 2.87 -16.93 7.85
C SER A 127 2.65 -15.98 6.67
N LYS A 128 1.59 -15.17 6.72
CA LYS A 128 1.28 -14.17 5.70
C LYS A 128 2.32 -13.05 5.66
N LEU A 129 2.75 -12.54 6.82
CA LEU A 129 3.85 -11.58 6.93
C LEU A 129 5.13 -12.10 6.26
N TRP A 130 5.52 -13.32 6.61
CA TRP A 130 6.72 -13.95 6.08
C TRP A 130 6.68 -14.09 4.55
N LYS A 131 5.57 -14.63 4.02
CA LYS A 131 5.34 -14.82 2.57
C LYS A 131 5.25 -13.49 1.81
N GLY A 132 5.03 -12.38 2.50
CA GLY A 132 4.92 -11.05 1.92
C GLY A 132 6.26 -10.31 1.79
N PHE A 133 7.28 -10.68 2.56
CA PHE A 133 8.61 -10.06 2.46
C PHE A 133 9.31 -10.35 1.13
N HIS A 134 10.34 -9.55 0.81
CA HIS A 134 11.24 -9.86 -0.29
C HIS A 134 11.95 -11.22 -0.12
N PRO A 135 12.24 -11.95 -1.22
CA PRO A 135 12.89 -13.26 -1.15
C PRO A 135 14.22 -13.27 -0.39
N HIS A 136 15.02 -12.20 -0.51
CA HIS A 136 16.29 -12.11 0.20
C HIS A 136 16.12 -11.99 1.73
N ILE A 137 15.06 -11.31 2.20
CA ILE A 137 14.73 -11.20 3.62
C ILE A 137 14.26 -12.57 4.12
N GLN A 138 13.36 -13.22 3.38
CA GLN A 138 12.90 -14.57 3.72
C GLN A 138 14.08 -15.55 3.87
N ALA A 139 15.02 -15.56 2.91
CA ALA A 139 16.19 -16.42 2.96
C ALA A 139 17.09 -16.12 4.18
N SER A 140 17.28 -14.85 4.53
CA SER A 140 18.05 -14.46 5.72
C SER A 140 17.36 -14.84 7.02
N LEU A 141 16.03 -14.68 7.12
CA LEU A 141 15.27 -15.11 8.29
C LEU A 141 15.38 -16.64 8.52
N ILE A 142 15.42 -17.45 7.45
CA ILE A 142 15.69 -18.90 7.55
C ILE A 142 17.09 -19.16 8.10
N LYS A 143 18.10 -18.43 7.61
CA LYS A 143 19.50 -18.56 8.09
C LYS A 143 19.61 -18.25 9.59
N ASP A 144 18.82 -17.29 10.06
CA ASP A 144 18.74 -16.89 11.47
C ASP A 144 17.86 -17.83 12.31
N ARG A 145 17.43 -18.98 11.74
CA ARG A 145 16.63 -20.03 12.39
C ARG A 145 15.26 -19.57 12.89
N LEU A 146 14.72 -18.49 12.32
CA LEU A 146 13.32 -18.13 12.52
C LEU A 146 12.40 -19.00 11.66
N ASN A 147 11.18 -19.22 12.11
CA ASN A 147 10.21 -20.06 11.43
C ASN A 147 8.83 -19.40 11.48
N ALA A 148 8.19 -19.32 10.32
CA ALA A 148 6.87 -18.71 10.15
C ALA A 148 5.75 -19.33 11.02
N ASN A 149 5.92 -20.56 11.51
CA ASN A 149 4.92 -21.29 12.29
C ASN A 149 5.19 -21.27 13.81
N THR A 150 6.37 -20.82 14.25
CA THR A 150 6.76 -20.84 15.67
C THR A 150 7.22 -19.48 16.19
N SER A 151 7.82 -18.65 15.33
CA SER A 151 8.27 -17.32 15.68
C SER A 151 7.09 -16.37 15.86
N THR A 152 7.27 -15.39 16.75
CA THR A 152 6.26 -14.34 16.95
C THR A 152 6.36 -13.27 15.88
N TRP A 153 5.24 -12.58 15.62
CA TRP A 153 5.20 -11.42 14.72
C TRP A 153 6.30 -10.40 15.02
N LYS A 154 6.45 -10.05 16.30
CA LYS A 154 7.44 -9.07 16.76
C LYS A 154 8.88 -9.48 16.42
N GLN A 155 9.26 -10.73 16.74
CA GLN A 155 10.60 -11.25 16.43
C GLN A 155 10.88 -11.22 14.92
N VAL A 156 9.91 -11.61 14.11
CA VAL A 156 10.06 -11.63 12.65
C VAL A 156 10.23 -10.22 12.08
N VAL A 157 9.44 -9.25 12.55
CA VAL A 157 9.55 -7.85 12.11
C VAL A 157 10.89 -7.23 12.54
N GLU A 158 11.30 -7.42 13.78
CA GLU A 158 12.57 -6.89 14.30
C GLU A 158 13.76 -7.42 13.50
N GLN A 159 13.81 -8.74 13.28
CA GLN A 159 14.91 -9.34 12.51
C GLN A 159 14.88 -8.90 11.04
N ALA A 160 13.70 -8.82 10.43
CA ALA A 160 13.57 -8.35 9.04
C ALA A 160 14.05 -6.90 8.87
N GLN A 161 13.81 -6.02 9.84
CA GLN A 161 14.32 -4.64 9.82
C GLN A 161 15.85 -4.60 9.89
N ILE A 162 16.47 -5.42 10.73
CA ILE A 162 17.93 -5.54 10.79
C ILE A 162 18.49 -5.98 9.44
N ILE A 163 17.90 -7.02 8.83
CA ILE A 163 18.30 -7.53 7.52
C ILE A 163 18.20 -6.45 6.44
N GLU A 164 17.12 -5.64 6.44
CA GLU A 164 16.93 -4.53 5.51
C GLU A 164 18.05 -3.48 5.64
N VAL A 165 18.41 -3.09 6.87
CA VAL A 165 19.50 -2.14 7.14
C VAL A 165 20.86 -2.71 6.69
N VAL A 166 21.13 -3.99 6.99
CA VAL A 166 22.38 -4.64 6.56
C VAL A 166 22.47 -4.67 5.03
N ASN A 167 21.39 -5.03 4.33
CA ASN A 167 21.39 -5.09 2.88
C ASN A 167 21.58 -3.69 2.25
N ALA A 168 20.89 -2.67 2.76
CA ALA A 168 21.08 -1.29 2.31
C ALA A 168 22.53 -0.81 2.50
N THR A 169 23.14 -1.16 3.64
CA THR A 169 24.54 -0.85 3.95
C THR A 169 25.50 -1.54 2.96
N LEU A 170 25.33 -2.83 2.72
CA LEU A 170 26.15 -3.60 1.77
C LEU A 170 26.04 -3.07 0.33
N GLN A 171 24.83 -2.69 -0.10
CA GLN A 171 24.61 -2.08 -1.40
C GLN A 171 25.35 -0.74 -1.53
N ALA A 172 25.30 0.11 -0.50
CA ALA A 172 26.02 1.37 -0.49
C ALA A 172 27.54 1.19 -0.60
N TYR A 173 28.11 0.16 0.05
CA TYR A 173 29.53 -0.18 -0.08
C TYR A 173 29.91 -0.64 -1.50
N ARG A 174 29.10 -1.52 -2.11
CA ARG A 174 29.32 -2.00 -3.48
C ARG A 174 29.29 -0.87 -4.51
N SER A 175 28.35 0.07 -4.37
CA SER A 175 28.24 1.23 -5.25
C SER A 175 29.44 2.19 -5.15
N LYS A 176 30.12 2.25 -3.98
CA LYS A 176 31.33 3.06 -3.80
C LYS A 176 32.56 2.40 -4.42
N GLN A 177 32.71 1.07 -4.31
CA GLN A 177 33.84 0.33 -4.92
C GLN A 177 33.75 0.26 -6.46
N GLY A 178 32.55 0.28 -7.03
CA GLY A 178 32.37 0.29 -8.49
C GLY A 178 32.77 1.60 -9.18
N ARG A 179 32.90 2.72 -8.44
CA ARG A 179 33.29 4.03 -8.98
C ARG A 179 34.80 4.28 -9.02
N SER A 180 35.60 3.43 -8.38
CA SER A 180 37.05 3.61 -8.28
C SER A 180 37.87 2.88 -9.37
N ASN A 181 37.22 2.18 -10.31
CA ASN A 181 37.87 1.40 -11.37
C ASN A 181 37.49 1.86 -12.80
N GLU A 182 37.42 3.18 -13.05
CA GLU A 182 37.55 3.71 -14.42
C GLU A 182 39.00 4.16 -14.63
N PRO A 183 39.80 3.52 -15.51
CA PRO A 183 41.06 4.08 -15.97
C PRO A 183 40.73 5.32 -16.82
N GLY A 184 41.22 6.49 -16.40
CA GLY A 184 41.15 7.70 -17.19
C GLY A 184 41.91 7.50 -18.51
N ASP A 185 41.17 7.34 -19.60
CA ASP A 185 41.72 7.33 -20.95
C ASP A 185 42.25 8.73 -21.29
N GLN A 186 43.53 8.76 -21.68
CA GLN A 186 44.31 9.95 -21.96
C GLN A 186 43.92 10.52 -23.34
N GLY A 187 42.99 11.46 -23.35
CA GLY A 187 42.66 12.31 -24.50
C GLY A 187 43.70 13.43 -24.72
N ASN A 188 44.79 13.07 -25.37
CA ASN A 188 45.83 13.88 -26.04
C ASN A 188 45.49 15.37 -26.30
N ARG A 189 46.07 16.29 -25.53
CA ARG A 189 46.18 17.72 -25.89
C ARG A 189 47.48 17.93 -26.67
N GLN A 190 47.41 17.92 -28.00
CA GLN A 190 48.47 18.48 -28.83
C GLN A 190 48.19 19.93 -29.17
N CYS A 191 49.12 20.76 -28.71
CA CYS A 191 49.24 22.19 -28.92
C CYS A 191 49.52 22.49 -30.39
N SER A 192 48.86 23.54 -30.88
CA SER A 192 49.05 24.19 -32.17
C SER A 192 50.45 24.77 -32.31
N GLN A 193 51.19 24.42 -33.37
CA GLN A 193 52.19 25.29 -33.97
C GLN A 193 52.20 25.21 -35.51
N ASN A 194 52.15 26.40 -36.09
CA ASN A 194 52.19 26.75 -37.51
C ASN A 194 53.46 26.27 -38.23
N GLY A 195 53.31 25.87 -39.50
CA GLY A 195 54.41 25.71 -40.45
C GLY A 195 53.92 25.63 -41.90
N LYS A 196 54.00 26.76 -42.61
CA LYS A 196 53.64 26.94 -44.03
C LYS A 196 54.49 26.06 -44.98
N ARG A 197 53.90 25.54 -46.07
CA ARG A 197 54.30 25.80 -47.48
C ARG A 197 53.49 24.98 -48.49
N ALA A 198 53.52 25.47 -49.73
CA ALA A 198 52.52 25.41 -50.78
C ALA A 198 52.72 24.31 -51.84
N THR A 199 51.86 24.38 -52.87
CA THR A 199 51.83 23.68 -54.17
C THR A 199 51.21 22.28 -54.12
N GLY A 200 50.31 21.85 -55.00
CA GLY A 200 49.70 22.38 -56.22
C GLY A 200 49.03 21.21 -56.96
N PHE A 201 48.11 21.54 -57.87
CA PHE A 201 47.60 20.71 -58.99
C PHE A 201 46.42 19.71 -58.81
N ARG A 202 45.35 20.08 -59.54
CA ARG A 202 44.53 19.32 -60.52
C ARG A 202 43.36 18.42 -60.08
N ASN A 203 42.17 18.95 -60.38
CA ASN A 203 41.07 18.37 -61.19
C ASN A 203 41.20 16.90 -61.64
N ASP A 204 40.15 16.11 -61.40
CA ASP A 204 39.22 15.58 -62.42
C ASP A 204 38.01 14.93 -61.71
N GLN A 205 36.80 15.43 -61.92
CA GLN A 205 35.74 14.89 -62.81
C GLN A 205 35.04 13.59 -62.37
N ARG A 206 33.70 13.71 -62.40
CA ARG A 206 32.69 12.70 -62.79
C ARG A 206 32.42 11.59 -61.76
N ASP A 207 31.19 11.12 -61.56
CA ASP A 207 29.94 11.29 -62.30
C ASP A 207 28.73 10.95 -61.39
N GLY A 208 27.52 11.24 -61.88
CA GLY A 208 26.21 11.16 -61.22
C GLY A 208 25.86 9.84 -60.49
N LYS A 209 24.71 9.67 -59.85
CA LYS A 209 23.35 10.14 -60.14
C LYS A 209 22.49 9.53 -59.01
N GLU A 210 21.89 10.31 -58.13
CA GLU A 210 20.48 10.71 -58.15
C GLU A 210 19.43 9.57 -58.15
N ARG A 211 18.42 9.76 -57.28
CA ARG A 211 17.04 9.19 -57.22
C ARG A 211 16.83 8.02 -56.24
N THR A 212 15.81 8.00 -55.37
CA THR A 212 14.60 8.85 -55.25
C THR A 212 13.93 8.65 -53.89
N LYS A 213 13.28 9.73 -53.42
CA LYS A 213 12.29 9.77 -52.33
C LYS A 213 11.06 8.91 -52.63
N GLY A 214 10.43 8.39 -51.58
CA GLY A 214 9.05 7.91 -51.59
C GLY A 214 8.47 7.90 -50.18
N GLN A 215 7.68 8.92 -49.84
CA GLN A 215 6.94 9.09 -48.58
C GLN A 215 5.45 8.69 -48.80
N PRO A 216 4.56 8.76 -47.78
CA PRO A 216 3.68 7.68 -47.33
C PRO A 216 2.22 7.84 -47.77
N ARG A 217 1.35 6.82 -47.64
CA ARG A 217 -0.12 6.97 -47.56
C ARG A 217 -0.77 5.82 -46.77
N GLY A 218 -1.59 6.17 -45.78
CA GLY A 218 -2.70 5.32 -45.30
C GLY A 218 -3.98 5.59 -46.13
N PRO A 219 -5.17 5.48 -45.54
CA PRO A 219 -5.98 4.27 -45.35
C PRO A 219 -7.28 4.34 -46.21
N PRO A 220 -8.30 3.49 -45.99
CA PRO A 220 -9.25 3.60 -44.87
C PRO A 220 -9.37 2.34 -43.99
#